data_AF-A0A939FFG8-F1
#
_entry.id   AF-A0A939FFG8-F1
#
_cell.length_a   1.000
_cell.length_b   1.000
_cell.length_c   1.000
_cell.angle_alpha   90.00
_cell.angle_beta   90.00
_cell.angle_gamma   90.00
#
_symmetry.space_group_name_H-M   'P 1'
#
loop_
_entity.id
_entity.type
_entity.pdbx_description
1 polymer ?
#
loop_
_entity_poly.entity_id
_entity_poly.type
_entity_poly.pdbx_seq_one_letter_code
_entity_poly.pdbx_strand_id
1 'polypeptide(L)'
;DSSYAGRTKDDRASVAISLKGGKAIAYFCDGRTQEAWLKGDVKDDGTMRLTGSDGAKLDGTLRGNKVDGTVDVRKKSWQFTAAKAVKPSGLYRATTEVRGAKFDGGWIVLQDGRQVGIVDSDGTPAAAPPIDPRTGAVTVNGTEITAAPAVP
;
A
#
# COMPACT_ATOMS: atom_id res chain seq x y z
N ASP A 1 11.86 -2.20 -11.86
CA ASP A 1 11.15 -1.67 -10.68
C ASP A 1 10.00 -0.80 -11.14
N SER A 2 8.82 -0.97 -10.56
CA SER A 2 7.63 -0.18 -10.90
C SER A 2 6.65 -0.16 -9.74
N SER A 3 6.03 0.98 -9.48
CA SER A 3 4.92 1.10 -8.53
C SER A 3 3.62 1.40 -9.28
N TYR A 4 2.50 0.98 -8.70
CA TYR A 4 1.14 1.19 -9.20
C TYR A 4 0.29 1.63 -8.02
N ALA A 5 -0.65 2.54 -8.26
CA ALA A 5 -1.59 3.01 -7.25
C ALA A 5 -2.95 3.26 -7.89
N GLY A 6 -4.01 2.95 -7.16
CA GLY A 6 -5.37 3.20 -7.61
C GLY A 6 -6.37 2.77 -6.56
N ARG A 7 -7.60 2.50 -7.01
CA ARG A 7 -8.76 2.32 -6.14
C ARG A 7 -9.56 1.10 -6.51
N THR A 8 -10.34 0.62 -5.55
CA THR A 8 -11.40 -0.34 -5.81
C THR A 8 -12.47 0.32 -6.69
N LYS A 9 -13.15 -0.48 -7.53
CA LYS A 9 -14.14 0.05 -8.49
C LYS A 9 -15.35 0.73 -7.82
N ASP A 10 -15.63 0.39 -6.56
CA ASP A 10 -16.67 1.01 -5.74
C ASP A 10 -16.18 2.27 -5.00
N ASP A 11 -14.94 2.69 -5.24
CA ASP A 11 -14.27 3.85 -4.65
C ASP A 11 -14.09 3.79 -3.12
N ARG A 12 -14.29 2.62 -2.50
CA ARG A 12 -14.26 2.46 -1.03
C ARG A 12 -12.88 2.27 -0.43
N ALA A 13 -11.92 1.75 -1.20
CA ALA A 13 -10.57 1.50 -0.74
C ALA A 13 -9.53 1.82 -1.82
N SER A 14 -8.28 1.94 -1.40
CA SER A 14 -7.12 2.15 -2.26
C SER A 14 -6.22 0.92 -2.24
N VAL A 15 -5.56 0.68 -3.38
CA VAL A 15 -4.58 -0.38 -3.56
C VAL A 15 -3.32 0.21 -4.17
N ALA A 16 -2.17 -0.09 -3.58
CA ALA A 16 -0.88 0.18 -4.18
C ALA A 16 -0.03 -1.09 -4.26
N ILE A 17 0.75 -1.20 -5.32
CA ILE A 17 1.56 -2.37 -5.64
C ILE A 17 2.96 -1.87 -6.03
N SER A 18 4.00 -2.50 -5.51
CA SER A 18 5.39 -2.24 -5.86
C SER A 18 6.03 -3.53 -6.35
N LEU A 19 6.65 -3.48 -7.54
CA LEU A 19 7.27 -4.62 -8.21
C LEU A 19 8.79 -4.43 -8.31
N LYS A 20 9.54 -5.48 -7.96
CA LYS A 20 11.01 -5.54 -8.07
C LYS A 20 11.46 -6.98 -8.24
N GLY A 21 12.31 -7.25 -9.23
CA GLY A 21 12.96 -8.56 -9.41
C GLY A 21 12.00 -9.76 -9.46
N GLY A 22 10.87 -9.66 -10.17
CA GLY A 22 9.87 -10.73 -10.23
C GLY A 22 9.03 -10.91 -8.96
N LYS A 23 9.15 -10.00 -7.99
CA LYS A 23 8.37 -9.99 -6.75
C LYS A 23 7.49 -8.77 -6.65
N ALA A 24 6.45 -8.89 -5.85
CA ALA A 24 5.50 -7.84 -5.57
C ALA A 24 5.22 -7.73 -4.06
N ILE A 25 5.09 -6.49 -3.59
CA ILE A 25 4.44 -6.13 -2.34
C ILE A 25 3.24 -5.25 -2.68
N ALA A 26 2.12 -5.48 -2.01
CA ALA A 26 0.92 -4.68 -2.16
C ALA A 26 0.37 -4.26 -0.80
N TYR A 27 -0.33 -3.14 -0.81
CA TYR A 27 -1.04 -2.62 0.34
C TYR A 27 -2.46 -2.25 -0.09
N PHE A 28 -3.43 -2.81 0.62
CA PHE A 28 -4.84 -2.44 0.54
C PHE A 28 -5.18 -1.61 1.77
N CYS A 29 -5.90 -0.49 1.60
CA CYS A 29 -6.32 0.34 2.72
C CYS A 29 -7.63 1.08 2.42
N ASP A 30 -8.59 1.04 3.35
CA ASP A 30 -9.82 1.86 3.30
C ASP A 30 -9.68 3.22 4.01
N GLY A 31 -8.52 3.50 4.60
CA GLY A 31 -8.20 4.72 5.35
C GLY A 31 -8.91 4.82 6.70
N ARG A 32 -9.52 3.74 7.19
CA ARG A 32 -10.28 3.73 8.44
C ARG A 32 -9.90 2.56 9.34
N THR A 33 -10.23 1.34 8.94
CA THR A 33 -10.12 0.15 9.82
C THR A 33 -9.72 -1.13 9.09
N GLN A 34 -9.67 -1.11 7.75
CA GLN A 34 -9.30 -2.27 6.96
C GLN A 34 -8.03 -1.97 6.19
N GLU A 35 -6.99 -2.71 6.53
CA GLU A 35 -5.77 -2.77 5.75
C GLU A 35 -5.29 -4.20 5.58
N ALA A 36 -4.48 -4.42 4.55
CA ALA A 36 -3.77 -5.66 4.35
C ALA A 36 -2.46 -5.42 3.59
N TRP A 37 -1.38 -5.96 4.12
CA TRP A 37 -0.10 -6.09 3.42
C TRP A 37 -0.03 -7.47 2.76
N LEU A 38 0.25 -7.50 1.47
CA LEU A 38 0.34 -8.73 0.69
C LEU A 38 1.67 -8.81 -0.03
N LYS A 39 2.20 -10.01 -0.21
CA LYS A 39 3.43 -10.26 -0.97
C LYS A 39 3.33 -11.54 -1.79
N GLY A 40 4.12 -11.62 -2.85
CA GLY A 40 4.17 -12.80 -3.71
C GLY A 40 5.01 -12.57 -4.95
N ASP A 41 4.97 -13.54 -5.85
CA ASP A 41 5.72 -13.51 -7.09
C ASP A 41 4.84 -12.98 -8.25
N VAL A 42 5.52 -12.35 -9.21
CA VAL A 42 4.97 -11.94 -10.51
C VAL A 42 5.52 -12.89 -11.55
N LYS A 43 4.63 -13.52 -12.31
CA LYS A 43 5.02 -14.41 -13.40
C LYS A 43 5.38 -13.62 -14.66
N ASP A 44 6.08 -14.28 -15.57
CA ASP A 44 6.51 -13.70 -16.85
C ASP A 44 5.33 -13.26 -17.73
N ASP A 45 4.17 -13.89 -17.57
CA ASP A 45 2.91 -13.51 -18.25
C ASP A 45 2.23 -12.26 -17.64
N GLY A 46 2.84 -11.65 -16.61
CA GLY A 46 2.33 -10.48 -15.91
C GLY A 46 1.27 -10.78 -14.85
N THR A 47 0.90 -12.05 -14.64
CA THR A 47 0.00 -12.43 -13.54
C THR A 47 0.73 -12.43 -12.20
N MET A 48 0.01 -12.09 -11.14
CA MET A 48 0.55 -12.12 -9.78
C MET A 48 -0.50 -12.65 -8.82
N ARG A 49 -0.04 -13.42 -7.83
CA ARG A 49 -0.87 -13.92 -6.73
C ARG A 49 -0.15 -13.62 -5.43
N LEU A 50 -0.71 -12.67 -4.68
CA LEU A 50 -0.14 -12.18 -3.44
C LEU A 50 -0.96 -12.67 -2.27
N THR A 51 -0.30 -12.94 -1.16
CA THR A 51 -0.93 -13.35 0.09
C THR A 51 -0.47 -12.47 1.23
N GLY A 52 -1.38 -12.20 2.16
CA GLY A 52 -1.13 -11.44 3.37
C GLY A 52 -1.52 -12.24 4.62
N SER A 53 -1.40 -11.58 5.78
CA SER A 53 -1.95 -12.09 7.03
C SER A 53 -3.48 -12.24 6.95
N ASP A 54 -4.06 -12.99 7.89
CA ASP A 54 -5.51 -13.20 8.03
C ASP A 54 -6.21 -13.75 6.77
N GLY A 55 -5.44 -14.42 5.89
CA GLY A 55 -5.92 -15.00 4.65
C GLY A 55 -6.20 -13.97 3.54
N ALA A 56 -5.68 -12.75 3.65
CA ALA A 56 -5.79 -11.75 2.59
C ALA A 56 -5.13 -12.25 1.29
N LYS A 57 -5.77 -11.99 0.15
CA LYS A 57 -5.31 -12.42 -1.17
C LYS A 57 -5.45 -11.30 -2.18
N LEU A 58 -4.55 -11.24 -3.14
CA LEU A 58 -4.67 -10.37 -4.30
C LEU A 58 -4.29 -11.17 -5.54
N ASP A 59 -5.21 -11.27 -6.49
CA ASP A 59 -4.97 -11.81 -7.81
C ASP A 59 -4.99 -10.65 -8.81
N GLY A 60 -3.86 -10.40 -9.46
CA GLY A 60 -3.67 -9.26 -10.35
C GLY A 60 -3.07 -9.64 -11.68
N THR A 61 -3.27 -8.79 -12.69
CA THR A 61 -2.65 -8.93 -14.00
C THR A 61 -2.12 -7.58 -14.46
N LEU A 62 -0.82 -7.52 -14.74
CA LEU A 62 -0.18 -6.37 -15.36
C LEU A 62 -0.60 -6.29 -16.84
N ARG A 63 -1.29 -5.21 -17.21
CA ARG A 63 -1.74 -4.93 -18.59
C ARG A 63 -1.23 -3.57 -19.02
N GLY A 64 -0.07 -3.55 -19.70
CA GLY A 64 0.57 -2.32 -20.14
C GLY A 64 1.02 -1.45 -18.95
N ASN A 65 0.37 -0.31 -18.73
CA ASN A 65 0.69 0.66 -17.68
C ASN A 65 -0.25 0.59 -16.47
N LYS A 66 -0.96 -0.52 -16.26
CA LYS A 66 -1.85 -0.70 -15.12
C LYS A 66 -1.91 -2.15 -14.66
N VAL A 67 -2.30 -2.35 -13.41
CA VAL A 67 -2.68 -3.64 -12.85
C VAL A 67 -4.18 -3.64 -12.62
N ASP A 68 -4.88 -4.59 -13.25
CA ASP A 68 -6.28 -4.88 -12.97
C ASP A 68 -6.34 -6.17 -12.14
N GLY A 69 -7.25 -6.26 -11.19
CA GLY A 69 -7.34 -7.45 -10.34
C GLY A 69 -8.46 -7.44 -9.32
N THR A 70 -8.39 -8.43 -8.44
CA THR A 70 -9.26 -8.60 -7.29
C THR A 70 -8.43 -8.69 -6.03
N VAL A 71 -8.92 -8.08 -4.95
CA VAL A 71 -8.32 -8.18 -3.61
C VAL A 71 -9.37 -8.66 -2.63
N ASP A 72 -9.01 -9.68 -1.85
CA ASP A 72 -9.82 -10.26 -0.80
C ASP A 72 -9.22 -9.92 0.56
N VAL A 73 -9.96 -9.19 1.39
CA VAL A 73 -9.57 -8.82 2.76
C VAL A 73 -10.75 -9.05 3.69
N ARG A 74 -10.52 -9.76 4.81
CA ARG A 74 -11.55 -10.05 5.83
C ARG A 74 -12.86 -10.60 5.24
N LYS A 75 -12.76 -11.57 4.32
CA LYS A 75 -13.88 -12.25 3.63
C LYS A 75 -14.72 -11.34 2.72
N LYS A 76 -14.24 -10.14 2.39
CA LYS A 76 -14.83 -9.27 1.39
C LYS A 76 -13.88 -9.18 0.19
N SER A 77 -14.47 -9.01 -0.98
CA SER A 77 -13.77 -9.02 -2.26
C SER A 77 -14.05 -7.72 -3.02
N TRP A 78 -13.01 -7.13 -3.59
CA TRP A 78 -13.13 -5.92 -4.41
C TRP A 78 -12.33 -6.05 -5.69
N GLN A 79 -12.94 -5.65 -6.80
CA GLN A 79 -12.18 -5.38 -8.03
C GLN A 79 -11.46 -4.04 -7.90
N PHE A 80 -10.24 -3.96 -8.40
CA PHE A 80 -9.46 -2.73 -8.41
C PHE A 80 -8.78 -2.52 -9.76
N THR A 81 -8.42 -1.25 -10.01
CA THR A 81 -7.51 -0.86 -11.08
C THR A 81 -6.45 0.06 -10.47
N ALA A 82 -5.18 -0.26 -10.67
CA ALA A 82 -4.04 0.52 -10.22
C ALA A 82 -3.19 0.97 -11.41
N ALA A 83 -3.15 2.27 -11.68
CA ALA A 83 -2.33 2.82 -12.75
C ALA A 83 -0.86 2.89 -12.33
N LYS A 84 0.05 2.81 -13.29
CA LYS A 84 1.49 2.95 -13.04
C LYS A 84 1.74 4.31 -12.39
N ALA A 85 2.36 4.25 -11.23
CA ALA A 85 2.65 5.42 -10.43
C ALA A 85 3.77 6.24 -11.07
N VAL A 86 3.59 7.57 -11.07
CA VAL A 86 4.63 8.54 -11.40
C VAL A 86 5.03 9.21 -10.10
N LYS A 87 6.33 9.30 -9.82
CA LYS A 87 6.81 9.92 -8.58
C LYS A 87 6.20 11.32 -8.42
N PRO A 88 5.71 11.66 -7.21
CA PRO A 88 5.89 10.94 -5.95
C PRO A 88 4.70 10.02 -5.57
N SER A 89 3.89 9.58 -6.55
CA SER A 89 2.82 8.59 -6.31
C SER A 89 3.42 7.20 -6.03
N GLY A 90 2.73 6.38 -5.25
CA GLY A 90 3.13 4.99 -4.99
C GLY A 90 2.85 4.52 -3.57
N LEU A 91 3.55 3.46 -3.18
CA LEU A 91 3.44 2.83 -1.87
C LEU A 91 4.62 3.20 -0.99
N TYR A 92 4.33 3.64 0.24
CA TYR A 92 5.31 3.98 1.26
C TYR A 92 5.05 3.19 2.54
N ARG A 93 6.11 2.86 3.28
CA ARG A 93 6.02 2.18 4.58
C ARG A 93 7.00 2.77 5.58
N ALA A 94 6.60 2.82 6.84
CA ALA A 94 7.48 3.06 7.97
C ALA A 94 7.29 1.92 8.97
N THR A 95 8.37 1.24 9.35
CA THR A 95 8.38 0.30 10.48
C THR A 95 9.59 0.67 11.31
N THR A 96 9.38 1.41 12.40
CA THR A 96 10.46 2.05 13.15
C THR A 96 10.11 2.17 14.64
N GLU A 97 11.12 2.43 15.45
CA GLU A 97 10.96 2.75 16.87
C GLU A 97 11.70 4.06 17.16
N VAL A 98 10.99 5.04 17.73
CA VAL A 98 11.54 6.35 18.06
C VAL A 98 11.23 6.64 19.52
N ARG A 99 12.29 6.84 20.32
CA ARG A 99 12.18 7.11 21.77
C ARG A 99 11.36 6.05 22.53
N GLY A 100 11.44 4.79 22.09
CA GLY A 100 10.74 3.64 22.69
C GLY A 100 9.31 3.42 22.21
N ALA A 101 8.75 4.32 21.39
CA ALA A 101 7.44 4.16 20.76
C ALA A 101 7.59 3.49 19.40
N LYS A 102 6.81 2.43 19.15
CA LYS A 102 6.81 1.68 17.89
C LYS A 102 5.79 2.24 16.92
N PHE A 103 6.21 2.34 15.66
CA PHE A 103 5.38 2.79 14.56
C PHE A 103 5.44 1.76 13.42
N ASP A 104 4.28 1.27 12.98
CA ASP A 104 4.13 0.51 11.73
C ASP A 104 3.01 1.15 10.91
N GLY A 105 3.32 1.65 9.73
CA GLY A 105 2.35 2.38 8.91
C GLY A 105 2.58 2.22 7.42
N GLY A 106 1.47 2.32 6.68
CA GLY A 106 1.44 2.27 5.22
C GLY A 106 0.74 3.49 4.63
N TRP A 107 1.29 4.01 3.53
CA TRP A 107 0.69 5.12 2.78
C TRP A 107 0.61 4.79 1.30
N ILE A 108 -0.58 5.02 0.74
CA ILE A 108 -0.85 5.02 -0.69
C ILE A 108 -0.97 6.47 -1.12
N VAL A 109 -0.05 6.92 -1.96
CA VAL A 109 -0.13 8.22 -2.62
C VAL A 109 -0.68 8.00 -4.03
N LEU A 110 -1.89 8.47 -4.28
CA LEU A 110 -2.56 8.41 -5.58
C LEU A 110 -2.01 9.49 -6.52
N GLN A 111 -2.27 9.32 -7.82
CA GLN A 111 -1.77 10.23 -8.87
C GLN A 111 -2.32 11.67 -8.74
N ASP A 112 -3.49 11.84 -8.15
CA ASP A 112 -4.10 13.13 -7.85
C ASP A 112 -3.55 13.79 -6.57
N GLY A 113 -2.58 13.13 -5.90
CA GLY A 113 -1.97 13.57 -4.65
C GLY A 113 -2.75 13.16 -3.41
N ARG A 114 -3.93 12.54 -3.54
CA ARG A 114 -4.68 12.03 -2.40
C ARG A 114 -3.91 10.91 -1.72
N GLN A 115 -3.93 10.93 -0.39
CA GLN A 115 -3.25 9.93 0.44
C GLN A 115 -4.24 9.11 1.24
N VAL A 116 -3.98 7.81 1.34
CA VAL A 116 -4.74 6.86 2.15
C VAL A 116 -3.77 5.95 2.88
N GLY A 117 -3.95 5.78 4.18
CA GLY A 117 -3.06 4.96 4.99
C GLY A 117 -3.59 4.74 6.39
N ILE A 118 -3.04 3.73 7.05
CA ILE A 118 -3.19 3.50 8.49
C ILE A 118 -1.77 3.45 9.08
N VAL A 119 -1.64 4.02 10.27
CA VAL A 119 -0.45 3.90 11.10
C VAL A 119 -0.85 3.39 12.47
N ASP A 120 -0.17 2.33 12.92
CA ASP A 120 -0.20 1.84 14.28
C ASP A 120 0.92 2.53 15.07
N SER A 121 0.54 3.15 16.18
CA SER A 121 1.45 3.73 17.17
C SER A 121 1.24 3.00 18.48
N ASP A 122 2.22 2.21 18.92
CA ASP A 122 2.18 1.40 20.14
C ASP A 122 0.89 0.56 20.31
N GLY A 123 0.45 -0.09 19.24
CA GLY A 123 -0.74 -0.94 19.22
C GLY A 123 -2.06 -0.19 19.04
N THR A 124 -2.00 1.11 18.75
CA THR A 124 -3.18 1.94 18.48
C THR A 124 -3.21 2.34 17.00
N PRO A 125 -3.97 1.62 16.15
CA PRO A 125 -4.12 1.95 14.74
C PRO A 125 -5.03 3.16 14.54
N ALA A 126 -4.61 4.08 13.67
CA ALA A 126 -5.38 5.25 13.27
C ALA A 126 -5.14 5.61 11.80
N ALA A 127 -6.01 6.45 11.24
CA ALA A 127 -5.79 7.01 9.91
C ALA A 127 -4.43 7.71 9.86
N ALA A 128 -3.62 7.36 8.86
CA ALA A 128 -2.27 7.89 8.78
C ALA A 128 -2.30 9.38 8.41
N PRO A 129 -1.54 10.24 9.13
CA PRO A 129 -1.37 11.62 8.72
C PRO A 129 -0.67 11.70 7.35
N PRO A 130 -0.86 12.80 6.60
CA PRO A 130 -0.22 12.97 5.30
C PRO A 130 1.31 12.89 5.41
N ILE A 131 1.93 12.11 4.51
CA ILE A 131 3.38 12.14 4.29
C ILE A 131 3.74 13.27 3.34
N ASP A 132 4.93 13.84 3.48
CA ASP A 132 5.60 14.52 2.37
C ASP A 132 6.25 13.44 1.49
N PRO A 133 5.71 13.14 0.29
CA PRO A 133 6.19 12.01 -0.48
C PRO A 133 7.51 12.30 -1.22
N ARG A 134 8.04 13.54 -1.12
CA ARG A 134 9.39 13.90 -1.60
C ARG A 134 10.48 13.53 -0.60
N THR A 135 10.20 13.66 0.69
CA THR A 135 11.17 13.42 1.79
C THR A 135 10.88 12.15 2.58
N GLY A 136 9.63 11.68 2.56
CA GLY A 136 9.12 10.62 3.41
C GLY A 136 8.72 11.10 4.81
N ALA A 137 8.88 12.38 5.12
CA ALA A 137 8.61 12.91 6.46
C ALA A 137 7.12 12.86 6.81
N VAL A 138 6.82 12.45 8.04
CA VAL A 138 5.47 12.43 8.59
C VAL A 138 5.53 12.58 10.10
N THR A 139 4.59 13.33 10.66
CA THR A 139 4.45 13.49 12.12
C THR A 139 3.28 12.67 12.63
N VAL A 140 3.56 11.68 13.49
CA VAL A 140 2.56 10.82 14.13
C VAL A 140 2.61 11.09 15.63
N ASN A 141 1.48 11.54 16.21
CA ASN A 141 1.38 11.86 17.65
C ASN A 141 2.50 12.81 18.15
N GLY A 142 2.87 13.82 17.34
CA GLY A 142 3.94 14.77 17.66
C GLY A 142 5.37 14.21 17.51
N THR A 143 5.52 12.97 17.06
CA THR A 143 6.81 12.34 16.76
C THR A 143 7.04 12.33 15.26
N GLU A 144 8.18 12.85 14.82
CA GLU A 144 8.60 12.77 13.42
C GLU A 144 9.18 11.39 13.11
N ILE A 145 8.68 10.77 12.06
CA ILE A 145 9.20 9.53 11.49
C ILE A 145 9.40 9.71 9.98
N THR A 146 10.12 8.78 9.35
CA THR A 146 10.34 8.78 7.91
C THR A 146 9.80 7.50 7.29
N ALA A 147 8.83 7.63 6.38
CA ALA A 147 8.38 6.54 5.53
C ALA A 147 9.22 6.47 4.25
N ALA A 148 9.58 5.26 3.84
CA ALA A 148 10.34 5.01 2.62
C ALA A 148 9.44 4.35 1.55
N PRO A 149 9.75 4.48 0.25
CA PRO A 149 9.09 3.70 -0.78
C PRO A 149 9.17 2.20 -0.46
N ALA A 150 8.01 1.53 -0.43
CA ALA A 150 7.97 0.11 -0.14
C ALA A 150 8.44 -0.69 -1.36
N VAL A 151 9.34 -1.63 -1.13
CA VAL A 151 9.82 -2.58 -2.13
C VAL A 151 9.68 -4.00 -1.57
N PRO A 152 9.46 -5.02 -2.44
CA PRO A 152 9.41 -6.42 -2.03
C PRO A 152 10.67 -6.90 -1.31
#